data_AF-A0A7C4N148-F1
#
_entry.id   AF-A0A7C4N148-F1
#
_cell.length_a   1.000
_cell.length_b   1.000
_cell.length_c   1.000
_cell.angle_alpha   90.00
_cell.angle_beta   90.00
_cell.angle_gamma   90.00
#
_symmetry.space_group_name_H-M   'P 1'
#
loop_
_entity.id
_entity.type
_entity.pdbx_description
1 polymer ?
#
loop_
_entity_poly.entity_id
_entity_poly.type
_entity_poly.pdbx_seq_one_letter_code
_entity_poly.pdbx_strand_id
1 'polypeptide(L)'
;MAASKETLLKELQIGSGKARPVRAPRGSALHCKGWHQEAALRMLCNNLDPECGEKPSELIVYGGTGKAARNWACFDAIVRSL
;
A
#
# COMPACT_ATOMS: atom_id res chain seq x y z
N MET A 1 14.89 -10.81 5.12
CA MET A 1 13.67 -10.70 4.29
C MET A 1 12.39 -10.84 5.11
N ALA A 2 12.16 -11.93 5.87
CA ALA A 2 10.92 -12.10 6.65
C ALA A 2 10.64 -10.96 7.65
N ALA A 3 11.64 -10.61 8.48
CA ALA A 3 11.50 -9.55 9.49
C ALA A 3 11.18 -8.16 8.91
N SER A 4 11.64 -7.86 7.69
CA SER A 4 11.39 -6.57 7.02
C SER A 4 9.93 -6.51 6.54
N LYS A 5 9.42 -7.58 5.92
CA LYS A 5 8.01 -7.65 5.49
C LYS A 5 7.05 -7.55 6.67
N GLU A 6 7.28 -8.29 7.74
CA GLU A 6 6.43 -8.29 8.93
C GLU A 6 6.33 -6.90 9.57
N THR A 7 7.44 -6.17 9.61
CA THR A 7 7.49 -4.79 10.09
C THR A 7 6.62 -3.88 9.23
N LEU A 8 6.78 -3.94 7.90
CA LEU A 8 5.97 -3.15 6.99
C LEU A 8 4.47 -3.46 7.11
N LEU A 9 4.09 -4.75 7.23
CA LEU A 9 2.69 -5.13 7.38
C LEU A 9 2.06 -4.54 8.65
N LYS A 10 2.83 -4.45 9.74
CA LYS A 10 2.39 -3.82 10.98
C LYS A 10 2.25 -2.31 10.82
N GLU A 11 3.24 -1.64 10.23
CA GLU A 11 3.24 -0.18 10.00
C GLU A 11 2.05 0.24 9.13
N LEU A 12 1.78 -0.51 8.06
CA LEU A 12 0.64 -0.26 7.16
C LEU A 12 -0.70 -0.77 7.71
N GLN A 13 -0.72 -1.33 8.93
CA GLN A 13 -1.91 -1.88 9.60
C GLN A 13 -2.68 -2.87 8.70
N ILE A 14 -1.94 -3.73 8.00
CA ILE A 14 -2.50 -4.69 7.05
C ILE A 14 -3.33 -5.74 7.79
N GLY A 15 -4.58 -5.94 7.37
CA GLY A 15 -5.55 -6.84 8.01
C GLY A 15 -6.63 -6.12 8.80
N SER A 16 -6.52 -4.80 8.97
CA SER A 16 -7.56 -4.00 9.63
C SER A 16 -8.85 -3.86 8.82
N GLY A 17 -8.78 -3.96 7.48
CA GLY A 17 -9.91 -3.71 6.58
C GLY A 17 -10.47 -2.28 6.66
N LYS A 18 -9.74 -1.35 7.28
CA LYS A 18 -10.18 0.02 7.57
C LYS A 18 -9.27 1.05 6.92
N ALA A 19 -9.78 2.28 6.81
CA ALA A 19 -9.01 3.41 6.33
C ALA A 19 -7.90 3.81 7.30
N ARG A 20 -6.73 4.13 6.76
CA ARG A 20 -5.57 4.68 7.47
C ARG A 20 -4.67 5.43 6.49
N PRO A 21 -3.80 6.33 6.98
CA PRO A 21 -2.72 6.88 6.17
C PRO A 21 -1.83 5.76 5.63
N VAL A 22 -1.51 5.80 4.34
CA VAL A 22 -0.61 4.86 3.68
C VAL A 22 0.56 5.66 3.14
N ARG A 23 1.79 5.15 3.28
CA ARG A 23 2.96 5.74 2.62
C ARG A 23 3.83 4.64 2.05
N ALA A 24 4.44 4.89 0.89
CA ALA A 24 5.32 3.91 0.26
C ALA A 24 6.63 3.75 1.06
N PRO A 25 7.11 2.50 1.27
CA PRO A 25 8.43 2.29 1.88
C PRO A 25 9.53 2.88 0.98
N ARG A 26 10.58 3.43 1.61
CA ARG A 26 11.68 4.14 0.96
C ARG A 26 13.01 3.38 1.16
N GLY A 27 14.04 3.80 0.43
CA GLY A 27 15.37 3.19 0.49
C GLY A 27 15.51 1.88 -0.30
N SER A 28 16.64 1.20 -0.14
CA SER A 28 17.02 0.02 -0.93
C SER A 28 16.60 -1.34 -0.33
N ALA A 29 15.99 -1.35 0.86
CA ALA A 29 15.51 -2.57 1.51
C ALA A 29 14.28 -3.15 0.80
N LEU A 30 14.27 -4.46 0.55
CA LEU A 30 13.16 -5.18 -0.07
C LEU A 30 12.25 -5.83 0.99
N HIS A 31 10.94 -5.73 0.77
CA HIS A 31 9.86 -6.35 1.54
C HIS A 31 9.21 -7.50 0.77
N CYS A 32 9.26 -7.43 -0.56
CA CYS A 32 8.85 -8.51 -1.46
C CYS A 32 10.04 -9.42 -1.86
N LYS A 33 9.75 -10.47 -2.64
CA LYS A 33 10.76 -11.42 -3.14
C LYS A 33 11.73 -10.83 -4.17
N GLY A 34 11.43 -9.68 -4.74
CA GLY A 34 12.24 -9.02 -5.76
C GLY A 34 11.71 -7.64 -6.13
N TRP A 35 12.48 -6.91 -6.94
CA TRP A 35 12.19 -5.52 -7.28
C TRP A 35 10.90 -5.31 -8.07
N HIS A 36 10.47 -6.28 -8.90
CA HIS A 36 9.22 -6.15 -9.64
C HIS A 36 8.01 -6.12 -8.70
N GLN A 37 7.96 -7.03 -7.73
CA GLN A 37 6.89 -7.07 -6.73
C GLN A 37 7.00 -5.88 -5.77
N GLU A 38 8.22 -5.51 -5.37
CA GLU A 38 8.46 -4.33 -4.53
C GLU A 38 8.00 -3.03 -5.21
N ALA A 39 8.28 -2.88 -6.51
CA ALA A 39 7.85 -1.72 -7.27
C ALA A 39 6.31 -1.63 -7.31
N ALA A 40 5.62 -2.75 -7.55
CA ALA A 40 4.16 -2.80 -7.50
C ALA A 40 3.61 -2.39 -6.12
N LEU A 41 4.22 -2.91 -5.04
CA LEU A 41 3.86 -2.55 -3.67
C LEU A 41 4.05 -1.05 -3.40
N ARG A 42 5.22 -0.51 -3.75
CA ARG A 42 5.56 0.90 -3.53
C ARG A 42 4.66 1.82 -4.32
N MET A 43 4.39 1.51 -5.60
CA MET A 43 3.51 2.32 -6.44
C MET A 43 2.06 2.27 -5.96
N LEU A 44 1.58 1.11 -5.51
CA LEU A 44 0.27 0.97 -4.89
C LEU A 44 0.15 1.85 -3.63
N CYS A 45 1.14 1.79 -2.74
CA CYS A 45 1.15 2.61 -1.53
C CYS A 45 1.30 4.11 -1.86
N ASN A 46 2.10 4.47 -2.88
CA ASN A 46 2.32 5.86 -3.28
C ASN A 46 1.04 6.51 -3.81
N ASN A 47 0.22 5.78 -4.57
CA ASN A 47 -1.10 6.26 -5.01
C ASN A 47 -2.03 6.64 -3.85
N LEU A 48 -1.79 6.09 -2.65
CA LEU A 48 -2.58 6.35 -1.45
C LEU A 48 -1.84 7.21 -0.41
N ASP A 49 -0.68 7.78 -0.77
CA ASP A 49 0.02 8.74 0.06
C ASP A 49 -0.86 9.99 0.24
N PRO A 50 -1.04 10.51 1.49
CA PRO A 50 -1.76 11.75 1.74
C PRO A 50 -1.28 12.96 0.93
N GLU A 51 -0.03 12.95 0.47
CA GLU A 51 0.55 14.01 -0.37
C GLU A 51 0.35 13.76 -1.88
N CYS A 52 -0.18 12.61 -2.28
CA CYS A 52 -0.32 12.21 -3.69
C CYS A 52 -1.76 11.99 -4.13
N GLY A 53 -2.57 11.22 -3.39
CA GLY A 53 -3.96 10.93 -3.76
C GLY A 53 -4.93 12.07 -3.41
N GLU A 54 -5.95 12.29 -4.23
CA GLU A 54 -6.99 13.30 -3.99
C GLU A 54 -7.84 13.02 -2.74
N LYS A 55 -8.26 11.75 -2.52
CA LYS A 55 -9.01 11.31 -1.33
C LYS A 55 -8.60 9.89 -0.91
N PRO A 56 -7.36 9.72 -0.38
CA PRO A 56 -6.77 8.40 -0.15
C PRO A 56 -7.47 7.59 0.94
N SER A 57 -8.14 8.22 1.92
CA SER A 57 -8.98 7.54 2.92
C SER A 57 -10.15 6.75 2.30
N GLU A 58 -10.61 7.15 1.12
CA GLU A 58 -11.64 6.47 0.31
C GLU A 58 -11.05 5.60 -0.81
N LEU A 59 -9.72 5.46 -0.83
CA LEU A 59 -8.89 4.80 -1.84
C LEU A 59 -8.84 5.53 -3.19
N ILE A 60 -9.33 6.77 -3.27
CA ILE A 60 -9.41 7.56 -4.51
C ILE A 60 -8.07 8.26 -4.76
N VAL A 61 -7.52 8.03 -5.95
CA VAL A 61 -6.25 8.61 -6.40
C VAL A 61 -6.51 9.90 -7.16
N TYR A 62 -7.26 9.84 -8.25
CA TYR A 62 -7.68 11.01 -9.05
C TYR A 62 -8.84 10.64 -9.98
N GLY A 63 -9.38 11.62 -10.69
CA GLY A 63 -10.40 11.38 -11.73
C GLY A 63 -11.78 11.07 -11.15
N GLY A 64 -12.13 11.72 -10.04
CA GLY A 64 -13.42 11.57 -9.37
C GLY A 64 -13.49 10.29 -8.53
N THR A 65 -13.67 9.13 -9.17
CA THR A 65 -13.83 7.83 -8.49
C THR A 65 -12.75 6.82 -8.84
N GLY A 66 -11.64 7.24 -9.47
CA GLY A 66 -10.51 6.36 -9.77
C GLY A 66 -9.83 5.87 -8.50
N LYS A 67 -9.99 4.58 -8.16
CA LYS A 67 -9.47 3.99 -6.91
C LYS A 67 -8.27 3.08 -7.13
N ALA A 68 -7.33 3.09 -6.17
CA ALA A 68 -6.17 2.19 -6.17
C ALA A 68 -6.53 0.73 -5.84
N ALA A 69 -7.62 0.51 -5.09
CA ALA A 69 -8.17 -0.79 -4.77
C ALA A 69 -9.69 -0.70 -4.60
N ARG A 70 -10.40 -1.82 -4.74
CA ARG A 70 -11.88 -1.87 -4.63
C ARG A 70 -12.39 -1.40 -3.26
N ASN A 71 -11.75 -1.86 -2.20
CA ASN A 71 -12.02 -1.51 -0.80
C ASN A 71 -10.79 -1.85 0.05
N TRP A 72 -10.81 -1.48 1.33
CA TRP A 72 -9.67 -1.66 2.23
C TRP A 72 -9.31 -3.12 2.49
N ALA A 73 -10.28 -4.03 2.50
CA ALA A 73 -9.99 -5.47 2.59
C ALA A 73 -9.24 -6.00 1.35
N CYS A 74 -9.59 -5.51 0.14
CA CYS A 74 -8.85 -5.81 -1.07
C CYS A 74 -7.44 -5.21 -1.06
N PHE A 75 -7.27 -3.96 -0.60
CA PHE A 75 -5.95 -3.36 -0.43
C PHE A 75 -5.07 -4.23 0.48
N ASP A 76 -5.60 -4.64 1.64
CA ASP A 76 -4.89 -5.51 2.59
C ASP A 76 -4.50 -6.86 1.96
N ALA A 77 -5.38 -7.45 1.15
CA ALA A 77 -5.12 -8.71 0.47
C ALA A 77 -4.04 -8.57 -0.63
N ILE A 78 -4.06 -7.49 -1.40
CA ILE A 78 -3.04 -7.21 -2.42
C ILE A 78 -1.67 -7.07 -1.75
N VAL A 79 -1.56 -6.25 -0.69
CA VAL A 79 -0.29 -6.05 0.02
C VAL A 79 0.25 -7.35 0.63
N ARG A 80 -0.60 -8.22 1.18
CA ARG A 80 -0.15 -9.54 1.68
C ARG A 80 0.38 -10.46 0.57
N SER A 81 -0.20 -10.37 -0.62
CA SER A 81 0.10 -11.26 -1.75
C SER A 81 1.40 -10.89 -2.48
N LEU A 82 1.78 -9.62 -2.44
CA LEU A 82 3.08 -9.11 -2.90
C LEU A 82 4.19 -9.49 -1.92
#